data_AF-A0A167V9S9-F1
#
_entry.id   AF-A0A167V9S9-F1
#
_cell.length_a   1.000
_cell.length_b   1.000
_cell.length_c   1.000
_cell.angle_alpha   90.00
_cell.angle_beta   90.00
_cell.angle_gamma   90.00
#
_symmetry.space_group_name_H-M   'P 1'
#
loop_
_entity.id
_entity.type
_entity.pdbx_description
1 polymer ?
#
loop_
_entity_poly.entity_id
_entity_poly.type
_entity_poly.pdbx_seq_one_letter_code
_entity_poly.pdbx_strand_id
1 'polypeptide(L)' 'ARVDPHLMVGCEIFLGDVDMRLLEPLQKVQHAFLQRLVGLNPKAARAFCFPETGVLPPAYGRIILAVRYL' A
#
# COMPACT_ATOMS: atom_id res chain seq x y z
N ALA A 1 -15.71 2.70 12.13
CA ALA A 1 -14.79 1.59 12.47
C ALA A 1 -13.64 2.14 13.30
N ARG A 2 -13.57 1.80 14.58
CA ARG A 2 -12.53 2.27 15.51
C ARG A 2 -11.47 1.17 15.56
N VAL A 3 -10.34 1.38 14.88
CA VAL A 3 -9.23 0.43 14.89
C VAL A 3 -8.57 0.54 16.26
N ASP A 4 -8.29 -0.60 16.90
CA ASP A 4 -7.75 -0.65 18.26
C ASP A 4 -6.33 -0.03 18.31
N PRO A 5 -6.06 0.91 19.23
CA PRO A 5 -4.73 1.51 19.38
C PRO A 5 -3.62 0.49 19.62
N HIS A 6 -3.91 -0.65 20.24
CA HIS A 6 -2.91 -1.68 20.51
C HIS A 6 -2.55 -2.50 19.26
N LEU A 7 -3.45 -2.58 18.26
CA LEU A 7 -3.09 -3.09 16.93
C LEU A 7 -2.22 -2.09 16.15
N MET A 8 -2.33 -0.79 16.46
CA MET A 8 -1.52 0.27 15.85
C MET A 8 -0.10 0.36 16.44
N VAL A 9 0.13 -0.15 17.66
CA VAL A 9 1.47 -0.14 18.29
C VAL A 9 2.51 -0.90 17.46
N GLY A 10 2.12 -1.97 16.76
CA GLY A 10 3.00 -2.67 15.81
C GLY A 10 3.10 -1.98 14.43
N CYS A 11 2.29 -0.96 14.21
CA CYS A 11 2.29 -0.10 13.03
C CYS A 11 2.89 1.25 13.43
N GLU A 12 4.09 1.23 14.02
CA GLU A 12 4.87 2.46 14.18
C GLU A 12 4.94 3.12 12.81
N ILE A 13 4.30 4.29 12.68
CA ILE A 13 4.17 5.01 11.42
C ILE A 13 5.53 5.66 11.13
N PHE A 14 6.53 4.84 10.84
CA PHE A 14 7.87 5.25 10.46
C PHE A 14 7.82 5.81 9.05
N LEU A 15 7.55 7.11 8.95
CA LEU A 15 7.68 7.86 7.70
C LEU A 15 9.15 8.14 7.32
N GLY A 16 10.05 8.16 8.32
CA GLY A 16 11.43 8.64 8.15
C GLY A 16 12.46 7.59 7.68
N ASP A 17 12.37 6.35 8.15
CA ASP A 17 13.46 5.34 8.02
C ASP A 17 13.12 4.14 7.12
N VAL A 18 12.04 4.21 6.33
CA VAL A 18 11.74 3.13 5.39
C VAL A 18 12.55 3.35 4.11
N ASP A 19 13.58 2.54 3.93
CA ASP A 19 14.30 2.47 2.67
C ASP A 19 13.32 2.08 1.54
N MET A 20 13.16 2.98 0.57
CA MET A 20 12.31 2.78 -0.61
C MET A 20 12.71 1.52 -1.39
N ARG A 21 13.96 1.07 -1.25
CA ARG A 21 14.47 -0.20 -1.82
C ARG A 21 13.78 -1.42 -1.23
N LEU A 22 13.39 -1.39 0.04
CA LEU A 22 12.65 -2.47 0.69
C LEU A 22 11.16 -2.43 0.32
N LEU A 23 10.65 -1.26 -0.07
CA LEU A 23 9.27 -1.07 -0.51
C LEU A 23 9.03 -1.57 -1.94
N GLU A 24 10.01 -1.40 -2.82
CA GLU A 24 9.93 -1.78 -4.23
C GLU A 24 9.51 -3.25 -4.47
N PRO A 25 10.10 -4.27 -3.82
CA PRO A 25 9.68 -5.67 -4.02
C PRO A 25 8.24 -5.90 -3.56
N LEU A 26 7.81 -5.23 -2.48
CA LEU A 26 6.47 -5.37 -1.93
C LEU A 26 5.42 -4.75 -2.86
N GLN A 27 5.74 -3.58 -3.44
CA GLN A 27 4.92 -2.97 -4.49
C GLN A 27 4.86 -3.83 -5.74
N LYS A 28 5.97 -4.46 -6.17
CA LYS A 28 5.98 -5.37 -7.33
C LYS A 28 5.02 -6.55 -7.13
N VAL A 29 5.04 -7.18 -5.96
CA VAL A 29 4.13 -8.29 -5.65
C VAL A 29 2.68 -7.83 -5.63
N GLN A 30 2.39 -6.69 -4.99
CA GLN A 30 1.04 -6.13 -4.98
C GLN A 30 0.54 -5.80 -6.39
N HIS A 31 1.35 -5.16 -7.23
CA HIS A 31 0.97 -4.89 -8.62
C HIS A 31 0.67 -6.18 -9.39
N ALA A 32 1.54 -7.19 -9.28
CA ALA A 32 1.34 -8.46 -9.95
C ALA A 32 0.05 -9.16 -9.47
N PHE A 33 -0.25 -9.07 -8.17
CA PHE A 33 -1.49 -9.58 -7.60
C PHE A 33 -2.72 -8.83 -8.13
N LEU A 34 -2.72 -7.49 -8.09
CA LEU A 34 -3.84 -6.68 -8.56
C LEU A 34 -4.07 -6.82 -10.07
N GLN A 35 -3.00 -6.89 -10.86
CA GLN A 35 -3.09 -7.16 -12.30
C GLN A 35 -3.72 -8.52 -12.57
N ARG A 36 -3.32 -9.57 -11.83
CA ARG A 36 -3.96 -10.90 -11.95
C ARG A 36 -5.41 -10.90 -11.50
N LEU A 37 -5.74 -10.18 -10.43
CA LEU A 37 -7.09 -10.10 -9.88
C LEU A 37 -8.07 -9.50 -10.89
N VAL A 38 -7.65 -8.44 -11.59
CA VAL A 38 -8.45 -7.75 -12.62
C VAL A 38 -8.33 -8.42 -14.00
N GLY A 39 -7.45 -9.43 -14.15
CA GLY A 39 -7.23 -10.10 -15.44
C GLY A 39 -6.41 -9.27 -16.45
N LEU A 40 -5.64 -8.28 -15.96
CA LEU A 40 -4.78 -7.43 -16.79
C LEU A 40 -3.47 -8.11 -17.16
N ASN A 41 -2.98 -7.82 -18.36
CA ASN A 41 -1.65 -8.23 -18.80
C ASN A 41 -0.58 -7.63 -17.88
N PRO A 42 0.51 -8.35 -17.53
CA PRO A 42 1.62 -7.80 -16.73
C PRO A 42 2.25 -6.52 -17.31
N LYS A 43 2.16 -6.29 -18.62
CA LYS A 43 2.62 -5.05 -19.28
C LYS A 43 1.57 -3.93 -19.33
N ALA A 44 0.35 -4.17 -18.87
CA ALA A 44 -0.72 -3.17 -18.87
C ALA A 44 -0.47 -2.06 -17.84
N ALA A 45 -1.10 -0.90 -18.08
CA ALA A 45 -1.00 0.26 -17.22
C ALA A 45 -1.49 -0.05 -15.79
N ARG A 46 -0.62 0.17 -14.80
CA ARG A 46 -0.89 -0.10 -13.38
C ARG A 46 -1.83 0.90 -12.73
N ALA A 47 -2.00 2.08 -13.34
CA ALA A 47 -2.81 3.17 -12.82
C ALA A 47 -4.28 2.77 -12.64
N PHE A 48 -4.79 1.87 -13.50
CA PHE A 48 -6.18 1.39 -13.41
C PHE A 48 -6.40 0.39 -12.28
N CYS A 49 -5.38 -0.33 -11.84
CA CYS A 49 -5.53 -1.38 -10.83
C CYS A 49 -5.99 -0.85 -9.47
N PHE A 50 -5.59 0.36 -9.10
CA PHE A 50 -5.91 0.96 -7.79
C PHE A 50 -7.35 1.48 -7.67
N PRO A 51 -7.90 2.28 -8.62
CA PRO A 51 -9.29 2.70 -8.54
C PRO A 51 -10.27 1.53 -8.72
N GLU A 52 -9.94 0.55 -9.57
CA GLU A 52 -10.77 -0.65 -9.80
C GLU A 52 -10.90 -1.53 -8.55
N THR A 53 -9.82 -1.68 -7.78
CA THR A 53 -9.80 -2.59 -6.61
C THR A 53 -10.08 -1.88 -5.29
N GLY A 54 -10.08 -0.54 -5.27
CA GLY A 54 -10.16 0.24 -4.04
C GLY A 54 -8.97 0.06 -3.09
N VAL A 55 -7.92 -0.66 -3.53
CA VAL A 55 -6.73 -0.90 -2.72
C VAL A 55 -5.78 0.28 -2.88
N LEU A 56 -5.31 0.80 -1.76
CA LEU A 56 -4.39 1.92 -1.74
C LEU A 56 -2.94 1.42 -1.85
N PRO A 57 -2.03 2.09 -2.60
CA PRO A 57 -0.65 1.67 -2.62
C PRO A 57 0.00 1.84 -1.23
N PRO A 58 0.98 1.01 -0.86
CA PRO A 58 1.48 0.93 0.52
C PRO A 58 2.14 2.24 0.97
N ALA A 59 2.77 2.95 0.03
CA ALA A 59 3.37 4.26 0.27
C ALA A 59 2.32 5.28 0.74
N TYR A 60 1.20 5.38 0.02
CA TYR A 60 0.14 6.32 0.36
C TYR A 60 -0.63 5.90 1.62
N GLY A 61 -0.74 4.60 1.88
CA GLY A 61 -1.45 4.08 3.05
C GLY A 61 -0.76 4.53 4.34
N ARG A 62 0.58 4.51 4.32
CA ARG A 62 1.41 4.99 5.42
C ARG A 62 1.30 6.50 5.61
N ILE A 63 1.28 7.29 4.54
CA ILE A 63 1.10 8.75 4.63
C ILE A 63 -0.27 9.09 5.22
N ILE A 64 -1.35 8.44 4.76
CA ILE A 64 -2.70 8.67 5.27
C ILE A 64 -2.79 8.28 6.75
N LEU A 65 -2.19 7.15 7.15
CA LEU A 65 -2.10 6.75 8.55
C LEU A 65 -1.32 7.80 9.35
N ALA A 66 -0.17 8.25 8.87
CA ALA A 66 0.63 9.26 9.54
C ALA A 66 -0.15 10.55 9.75
N VAL A 67 -0.75 11.09 8.69
CA VAL A 67 -1.52 12.35 8.75
C VAL A 67 -2.75 12.22 9.64
N ARG A 68 -3.35 11.03 9.76
CA ARG A 68 -4.53 10.81 10.62
C ARG A 68 -4.22 10.58 12.09
N TYR A 69 -3.00 10.14 12.41
CA TYR A 69 -2.63 9.69 13.75
C TYR A 69 -1.34 10.36 14.30
N LEU A 70 -0.80 11.36 13.60
CA LEU A 70 0.09 12.40 14.13
C LEU A 70 -0.69 13.35 15.04
#